data_AF-A0A368DCS8-F1
#
_entry.id   AF-A0A368DCS8-F1
#
_cell.length_a   1.000
_cell.length_b   1.000
_cell.length_c   1.000
_cell.angle_alpha   90.00
_cell.angle_beta   90.00
_cell.angle_gamma   90.00
#
_symmetry.space_group_name_H-M   'P 1'
#
loop_
_entity.id
_entity.type
_entity.pdbx_description
1 polymer ?
#
loop_
_entity_poly.entity_id
_entity_poly.type
_entity_poly.pdbx_seq_one_letter_code
_entity_poly.pdbx_strand_id
1 'polypeptide(L)'
;MRFLIFFLLTTNLIFTQSKNAIKDILINKEYDPESFFVGATIGHDMLSKPSITDLFLSEFTYLTPANSFKQTAIHPRPGVWNWKKYDDFIDFAEKNNLILRIHGPVSPQASKWAKNDNRTKEELLKNMEDFFTELCIRLNDEKTVKWMDVVNETVLRNGDWFKEKPGDSAWENPWTQIGLNDDGFPIYIIRAFEIANKYAPNIKLVYNHNGGMEKKMWEKVMETISYLKNMGLRVDGIGWQAHIRDKNGVGLVKDDLNYLSYLIDWTHTNSMEFHVTELNYWLDNENPKSLSVQKRQVISYNNIVNTLISKKNNGVVTLNFWGLFDRKGPGDFPKNILSLYDQNGNPKQSLYSLKKSLINESTGLIFEKR
;
A
#
# COMPACT_ATOMS: atom_id res chain seq x y z
N MET A 1 -8.82 -59.32 9.98
CA MET A 1 -9.48 -58.16 9.34
C MET A 1 -9.51 -57.00 10.35
N ARG A 2 -8.50 -56.13 10.34
CA ARG A 2 -8.42 -54.94 11.21
C ARG A 2 -7.93 -53.78 10.36
N PHE A 3 -8.85 -52.95 9.90
CA PHE A 3 -8.56 -51.63 9.35
C PHE A 3 -9.74 -50.71 9.63
N LEU A 4 -9.42 -49.42 9.70
CA LEU A 4 -10.26 -48.25 10.00
C LEU A 4 -10.47 -47.97 11.49
N ILE A 5 -9.77 -46.96 12.00
CA ILE A 5 -10.34 -45.64 12.35
C ILE A 5 -9.14 -44.69 12.41
N PHE A 6 -8.94 -43.89 11.36
CA PHE A 6 -8.07 -42.69 11.41
C PHE A 6 -8.42 -41.76 10.25
N PHE A 7 -9.65 -41.25 10.20
CA PHE A 7 -10.01 -40.18 9.26
C PHE A 7 -11.25 -39.41 9.74
N LEU A 8 -11.14 -38.70 10.86
CA LEU A 8 -12.24 -37.83 11.32
C LEU A 8 -11.81 -36.64 12.19
N LEU A 9 -10.52 -36.25 12.15
CA LEU A 9 -10.00 -35.11 12.91
C LEU A 9 -9.53 -33.91 12.07
N THR A 10 -9.46 -34.01 10.75
CA THR A 10 -8.97 -32.92 9.89
C THR A 10 -10.07 -32.00 9.34
N THR A 11 -11.33 -32.45 9.31
CA THR A 11 -12.45 -31.68 8.73
C THR A 11 -13.00 -30.60 9.68
N ASN A 12 -12.96 -30.84 11.00
CA ASN A 12 -13.48 -29.88 11.98
C ASN A 12 -12.58 -28.66 12.22
N LEU A 13 -11.25 -28.78 12.04
CA LEU A 13 -10.37 -27.61 12.18
C LEU A 13 -10.52 -26.60 11.02
N ILE A 14 -10.78 -27.07 9.80
CA ILE A 14 -10.93 -26.19 8.62
C ILE A 14 -12.24 -25.39 8.70
N PHE A 15 -13.30 -25.97 9.29
CA PHE A 15 -14.61 -25.33 9.41
C PHE A 15 -14.70 -24.26 10.52
N THR A 16 -13.83 -24.31 11.53
CA THR A 16 -13.76 -23.27 12.58
C THR A 16 -12.87 -22.10 12.17
N GLN A 17 -11.82 -22.38 11.39
CA GLN A 17 -10.84 -21.39 10.93
C GLN A 17 -11.40 -20.41 9.89
N SER A 18 -12.50 -20.77 9.20
CA SER A 18 -13.20 -19.90 8.24
C SER A 18 -14.11 -18.83 8.87
N LYS A 19 -14.41 -18.92 10.18
CA LYS A 19 -15.38 -18.03 10.85
C LYS A 19 -14.78 -16.80 11.53
N ASN A 20 -13.47 -16.78 11.82
CA ASN A 20 -12.89 -15.65 12.53
C ASN A 20 -12.51 -14.55 11.53
N ALA A 21 -12.98 -13.33 11.76
CA ALA A 21 -12.53 -12.16 11.02
C ALA A 21 -11.04 -11.89 11.27
N ILE A 22 -10.35 -11.24 10.33
CA ILE A 22 -8.95 -10.86 10.50
C ILE A 22 -8.77 -10.02 11.76
N LYS A 23 -9.58 -8.99 11.98
CA LYS A 23 -9.55 -8.16 13.20
C LYS A 23 -9.70 -8.99 14.49
N ASP A 24 -10.58 -9.98 14.50
CA ASP A 24 -10.81 -10.84 15.67
C ASP A 24 -9.62 -11.78 15.89
N ILE A 25 -8.98 -12.26 14.81
CA ILE A 25 -7.75 -13.07 14.91
C ILE A 25 -6.63 -12.25 15.55
N LEU A 26 -6.45 -10.98 15.14
CA LEU A 26 -5.41 -10.12 15.71
C LEU A 26 -5.62 -9.94 17.22
N ILE A 27 -6.85 -9.66 17.66
CA ILE A 27 -7.21 -9.53 19.07
C ILE A 27 -6.96 -10.83 19.84
N ASN A 28 -7.51 -11.95 19.35
CA ASN A 28 -7.42 -13.25 20.02
C ASN A 28 -6.00 -13.83 20.08
N LYS A 29 -5.10 -13.34 19.21
CA LYS A 29 -3.69 -13.73 19.16
C LYS A 29 -2.77 -12.66 19.72
N GLU A 30 -3.34 -11.68 20.43
CA GLU A 30 -2.60 -10.64 21.15
C GLU A 30 -1.56 -9.94 20.25
N TYR A 31 -1.90 -9.74 18.97
CA TYR A 31 -1.15 -8.82 18.13
C TYR A 31 -1.34 -7.41 18.71
N ASP A 32 -0.24 -6.71 18.93
CA ASP A 32 -0.27 -5.36 19.46
C ASP A 32 -1.01 -4.43 18.48
N PRO A 33 -2.16 -3.84 18.88
CA PRO A 33 -2.98 -2.99 18.03
C PRO A 33 -2.29 -1.67 17.66
N GLU A 34 -1.15 -1.33 18.28
CA GLU A 34 -0.36 -0.15 17.93
C GLU A 34 0.79 -0.42 16.96
N SER A 35 1.15 -1.69 16.75
CA SER A 35 2.31 -2.07 15.92
C SER A 35 2.04 -3.12 14.84
N PHE A 36 0.85 -3.74 14.79
CA PHE A 36 0.50 -4.67 13.71
C PHE A 36 -0.90 -4.41 13.14
N PHE A 37 -0.95 -3.88 11.92
CA PHE A 37 -2.21 -3.52 11.27
C PHE A 37 -2.48 -4.36 10.04
N VAL A 38 -3.72 -4.81 9.87
CA VAL A 38 -4.19 -5.43 8.62
C VAL A 38 -5.43 -4.69 8.12
N GLY A 39 -5.39 -4.27 6.86
CA GLY A 39 -6.40 -3.41 6.26
C GLY A 39 -6.67 -3.71 4.80
N ALA A 40 -7.62 -2.97 4.24
CA ALA A 40 -7.93 -3.04 2.83
C ALA A 40 -8.31 -1.67 2.26
N THR A 41 -8.32 -1.59 0.94
CA THR A 41 -8.65 -0.39 0.18
C THR A 41 -10.02 -0.53 -0.46
N ILE A 42 -10.86 0.51 -0.35
CA ILE A 42 -12.11 0.62 -1.10
C ILE A 42 -12.18 1.94 -1.87
N GLY A 43 -12.94 1.94 -2.97
CA GLY A 43 -13.23 3.14 -3.76
C GLY A 43 -14.40 3.94 -3.19
N HIS A 44 -14.50 5.22 -3.54
CA HIS A 44 -15.59 6.10 -3.10
C HIS A 44 -16.98 5.57 -3.51
N ASP A 45 -17.09 4.99 -4.71
CA ASP A 45 -18.34 4.41 -5.22
C ASP A 45 -18.81 3.18 -4.42
N MET A 46 -17.94 2.62 -3.57
CA MET A 46 -18.24 1.47 -2.72
C MET A 46 -18.87 1.87 -1.39
N LEU A 47 -18.72 3.14 -0.95
CA LEU A 47 -19.30 3.62 0.31
C LEU A 47 -20.84 3.56 0.32
N SER A 48 -21.48 3.63 -0.85
CA SER A 48 -22.93 3.52 -1.00
C SER A 48 -23.44 2.08 -1.17
N LYS A 49 -22.56 1.08 -1.06
CA LYS A 49 -22.88 -0.34 -1.27
C LYS A 49 -22.76 -1.11 0.06
N PRO A 50 -23.85 -1.29 0.82
CA PRO A 50 -23.83 -1.96 2.12
C PRO A 50 -23.12 -3.32 2.11
N SER A 51 -23.35 -4.13 1.07
CA SER A 51 -22.69 -5.45 0.94
C SER A 51 -21.16 -5.38 0.90
N ILE A 52 -20.57 -4.27 0.42
CA ILE A 52 -19.13 -4.07 0.38
C ILE A 52 -18.64 -3.46 1.70
N THR A 53 -19.32 -2.44 2.21
CA THR A 53 -18.93 -1.80 3.48
C THR A 53 -19.07 -2.76 4.66
N ASP A 54 -20.14 -3.56 4.71
CA ASP A 54 -20.35 -4.55 5.77
C ASP A 54 -19.30 -5.65 5.71
N LEU A 55 -18.93 -6.10 4.50
CA LEU A 55 -17.82 -7.04 4.32
C LEU A 55 -16.49 -6.44 4.81
N PHE A 56 -16.18 -5.20 4.42
CA PHE A 56 -14.98 -4.51 4.88
C PHE A 56 -14.93 -4.41 6.41
N LEU A 57 -16.00 -3.88 7.02
CA LEU A 57 -16.13 -3.68 8.47
C LEU A 57 -16.16 -5.00 9.23
N SER A 58 -16.58 -6.10 8.60
CA SER A 58 -16.54 -7.42 9.21
C SER A 58 -15.10 -7.92 9.38
N GLU A 59 -14.15 -7.51 8.53
CA GLU A 59 -12.78 -8.04 8.51
C GLU A 59 -11.72 -7.06 9.04
N PHE A 60 -11.88 -5.75 8.79
CA PHE A 60 -10.79 -4.78 8.92
C PHE A 60 -11.17 -3.55 9.77
N THR A 61 -10.16 -2.95 10.39
CA THR A 61 -10.22 -1.65 11.10
C THR A 61 -9.26 -0.61 10.52
N TYR A 62 -8.49 -0.98 9.49
CA TYR A 62 -7.53 -0.13 8.79
C TYR A 62 -7.96 0.03 7.33
N LEU A 63 -8.18 1.27 6.89
CA LEU A 63 -8.69 1.62 5.57
C LEU A 63 -7.72 2.56 4.84
N THR A 64 -7.49 2.29 3.55
CA THR A 64 -6.93 3.28 2.62
C THR A 64 -8.00 3.68 1.59
N PRO A 65 -8.41 4.96 1.51
CA PRO A 65 -9.30 5.44 0.45
C PRO A 65 -8.59 5.49 -0.90
N ALA A 66 -9.02 4.68 -1.88
CA ALA A 66 -8.24 4.41 -3.10
C ALA A 66 -7.70 5.66 -3.83
N ASN A 67 -8.58 6.40 -4.51
CA ASN A 67 -8.21 7.55 -5.35
C ASN A 67 -8.73 8.89 -4.80
N SER A 68 -9.48 8.85 -3.70
CA SER A 68 -10.25 10.00 -3.21
C SER A 68 -9.40 11.17 -2.73
N PHE A 69 -8.16 10.90 -2.32
CA PHE A 69 -7.23 11.89 -1.78
C PHE A 69 -6.12 12.29 -2.75
N LYS A 70 -6.11 11.70 -3.96
CA LYS A 70 -5.13 12.06 -5.00
C LYS A 70 -5.40 13.46 -5.51
N GLN A 71 -4.36 14.14 -6.00
CA GLN A 71 -4.47 15.50 -6.51
C GLN A 71 -5.59 15.63 -7.56
N THR A 72 -5.71 14.69 -8.49
CA THR A 72 -6.76 14.72 -9.52
C THR A 72 -8.19 14.71 -8.97
N ALA A 73 -8.39 14.17 -7.76
CA ALA A 73 -9.69 14.13 -7.09
C ALA A 73 -9.95 15.40 -6.29
N ILE A 74 -8.96 15.86 -5.52
CA ILE A 74 -9.08 16.99 -4.60
C ILE A 74 -8.87 18.34 -5.30
N HIS A 75 -7.87 18.43 -6.16
CA HIS A 75 -7.43 19.65 -6.83
C HIS A 75 -7.25 19.41 -8.35
N PRO A 76 -8.34 19.15 -9.10
CA PRO A 76 -8.28 18.73 -10.50
C PRO A 76 -7.72 19.81 -11.45
N ARG A 77 -7.81 21.09 -11.08
CA ARG A 77 -7.29 22.25 -11.82
C ARG A 77 -7.03 23.42 -10.87
N PRO A 78 -6.17 24.39 -11.25
CA PRO A 78 -5.85 25.53 -10.40
C PRO A 78 -7.10 26.28 -9.91
N GLY A 79 -7.08 26.67 -8.63
CA GLY A 79 -8.16 27.39 -7.98
C GLY A 79 -9.45 26.58 -7.73
N VAL A 80 -9.51 25.29 -8.08
CA VAL A 80 -10.70 24.46 -7.90
C VAL A 80 -10.42 23.32 -6.94
N TRP A 81 -11.27 23.22 -5.92
CA TRP A 81 -11.18 22.21 -4.87
C TRP A 81 -12.44 21.36 -4.82
N ASN A 82 -12.28 20.06 -4.57
CA ASN A 82 -13.36 19.12 -4.38
C ASN A 82 -13.08 18.23 -3.17
N TRP A 83 -13.63 18.63 -2.03
CA TRP A 83 -13.46 17.93 -0.76
C TRP A 83 -14.53 16.87 -0.49
N LYS A 84 -15.56 16.75 -1.34
CA LYS A 84 -16.68 15.84 -1.06
C LYS A 84 -16.23 14.40 -0.80
N LYS A 85 -15.32 13.87 -1.64
CA LYS A 85 -14.82 12.49 -1.47
C LYS A 85 -13.92 12.36 -0.25
N TYR A 86 -13.22 13.42 0.12
CA TYR A 86 -12.44 13.48 1.35
C TYR A 86 -13.38 13.38 2.54
N ASP A 87 -14.38 14.29 2.60
CA ASP A 87 -15.33 14.41 3.71
C ASP A 87 -16.11 13.09 3.91
N ASP A 88 -16.63 12.50 2.82
CA ASP A 88 -17.37 11.23 2.88
C ASP A 88 -16.53 10.07 3.47
N PHE A 89 -15.21 10.06 3.27
CA PHE A 89 -14.31 9.03 3.81
C PHE A 89 -13.90 9.30 5.26
N ILE A 90 -13.71 10.56 5.64
CA ILE A 90 -13.50 10.97 7.03
C ILE A 90 -14.73 10.57 7.85
N ASP A 91 -15.93 10.96 7.43
CA ASP A 91 -17.19 10.62 8.09
C ASP A 91 -17.37 9.10 8.24
N PHE A 92 -17.07 8.34 7.18
CA PHE A 92 -17.14 6.89 7.22
C PHE A 92 -16.14 6.29 8.22
N ALA A 93 -14.93 6.82 8.30
CA ALA A 93 -13.92 6.36 9.24
C ALA A 93 -14.29 6.67 10.69
N GLU A 94 -14.75 7.89 10.97
CA GLU A 94 -15.18 8.31 12.31
C GLU A 94 -16.35 7.47 12.81
N LYS A 95 -17.38 7.32 11.97
CA LYS A 95 -18.58 6.54 12.32
C LYS A 95 -18.26 5.08 12.68
N ASN A 96 -17.22 4.53 12.10
CA ASN A 96 -16.87 3.11 12.24
C ASN A 96 -15.57 2.87 13.01
N ASN A 97 -15.00 3.89 13.65
CA ASN A 97 -13.74 3.82 14.41
C ASN A 97 -12.58 3.21 13.59
N LEU A 98 -12.41 3.67 12.36
CA LEU A 98 -11.35 3.18 11.47
C LEU A 98 -10.09 4.05 11.57
N ILE A 99 -8.94 3.40 11.40
CA ILE A 99 -7.67 4.07 11.13
C ILE A 99 -7.55 4.27 9.62
N LEU A 100 -7.21 5.49 9.22
CA LEU A 100 -6.96 5.87 7.83
C LEU A 100 -5.47 6.02 7.53
N ARG A 101 -5.05 5.42 6.41
CA ARG A 101 -3.88 5.85 5.63
C ARG A 101 -4.38 6.66 4.46
N ILE A 102 -3.85 7.86 4.29
CA ILE A 102 -4.17 8.73 3.18
C ILE A 102 -3.18 8.54 2.04
N HIS A 103 -3.67 7.97 0.95
CA HIS A 103 -2.95 7.89 -0.31
C HIS A 103 -3.30 9.10 -1.19
N GLY A 104 -2.70 10.25 -0.84
CA GLY A 104 -2.77 11.50 -1.58
C GLY A 104 -1.40 12.13 -1.89
N PRO A 105 -0.43 11.35 -2.43
CA PRO A 105 0.96 11.78 -2.52
C PRO A 105 1.23 12.79 -3.65
N VAL A 106 2.27 13.61 -3.48
CA VAL A 106 2.96 14.28 -4.60
C VAL A 106 3.67 13.20 -5.42
N SER A 107 3.15 12.92 -6.62
CA SER A 107 3.50 11.70 -7.35
C SER A 107 3.11 11.76 -8.84
N PRO A 108 3.40 10.72 -9.64
CA PRO A 108 2.85 10.55 -11.00
C PRO A 108 1.32 10.60 -11.09
N GLN A 109 0.60 10.44 -9.98
CA GLN A 109 -0.86 10.48 -9.90
C GLN A 109 -1.40 11.93 -9.82
N ALA A 110 -0.71 12.84 -10.50
CA ALA A 110 -1.02 14.25 -10.56
C ALA A 110 -2.27 14.55 -11.40
N SER A 111 -2.86 15.72 -11.17
CA SER A 111 -3.95 16.24 -11.99
C SER A 111 -3.54 16.38 -13.45
N LYS A 112 -4.48 16.22 -14.40
CA LYS A 112 -4.19 16.42 -15.83
C LYS A 112 -3.59 17.79 -16.11
N TRP A 113 -4.08 18.83 -15.42
CA TRP A 113 -3.48 20.15 -15.51
C TRP A 113 -1.98 20.10 -15.19
N ALA A 114 -1.60 19.40 -14.12
CA ALA A 114 -0.21 19.22 -13.72
C ALA A 114 0.59 18.28 -14.63
N LYS A 115 0.03 17.74 -15.72
CA LYS A 115 0.75 16.90 -16.70
C LYS A 115 0.79 17.47 -18.13
N ASN A 116 0.10 18.57 -18.42
CA ASN A 116 0.11 19.22 -19.73
C ASN A 116 1.38 20.06 -20.03
N ASP A 117 1.95 20.05 -21.23
CA ASP A 117 3.30 20.61 -21.50
C ASP A 117 3.45 22.15 -21.40
N ASN A 118 2.35 22.91 -21.26
CA ASN A 118 2.36 24.38 -21.35
C ASN A 118 2.67 25.14 -20.05
N ARG A 119 3.26 24.51 -19.03
CA ARG A 119 3.45 25.12 -17.69
C ARG A 119 4.90 25.50 -17.42
N THR A 120 5.12 26.58 -16.68
CA THR A 120 6.46 26.92 -16.19
C THR A 120 6.81 26.11 -14.92
N LYS A 121 8.10 26.06 -14.58
CA LYS A 121 8.57 25.40 -13.34
C LYS A 121 7.97 26.05 -12.10
N GLU A 122 7.84 27.37 -12.12
CA GLU A 122 7.29 28.18 -11.03
C GLU A 122 5.78 27.92 -10.87
N GLU A 123 5.04 27.85 -11.98
CA GLU A 123 3.61 27.48 -11.96
C GLU A 123 3.40 26.07 -11.42
N LEU A 124 4.28 25.13 -11.82
CA LEU A 124 4.22 23.76 -11.37
C LEU A 124 4.53 23.63 -9.87
N LEU A 125 5.59 24.29 -9.41
CA LEU A 125 5.95 24.34 -7.99
C LEU A 125 4.79 24.92 -7.18
N LYS A 126 4.24 26.07 -7.58
CA LYS A 126 3.12 26.70 -6.89
C LYS A 126 1.92 25.77 -6.79
N ASN A 127 1.55 25.08 -7.88
CA ASN A 127 0.42 24.15 -7.83
C ASN A 127 0.66 22.94 -6.91
N MET A 128 1.90 22.44 -6.88
CA MET A 128 2.30 21.37 -5.95
C MET A 128 2.15 21.85 -4.50
N GLU A 129 2.68 23.04 -4.20
CA GLU A 129 2.64 23.65 -2.88
C GLU A 129 1.21 23.93 -2.43
N ASP A 130 0.37 24.51 -3.30
CA ASP A 130 -1.04 24.80 -3.02
C ASP A 130 -1.79 23.51 -2.67
N PHE A 131 -1.72 22.49 -3.55
CA PHE A 131 -2.37 21.20 -3.32
C PHE A 131 -1.94 20.58 -1.99
N PHE A 132 -0.63 20.45 -1.80
CA PHE A 132 -0.10 19.64 -0.71
C PHE A 132 -0.21 20.35 0.63
N THR A 133 -0.11 21.69 0.65
CA THR A 133 -0.32 22.49 1.87
C THR A 133 -1.76 22.36 2.37
N GLU A 134 -2.75 22.57 1.50
CA GLU A 134 -4.17 22.48 1.90
C GLU A 134 -4.56 21.07 2.33
N LEU A 135 -4.02 20.03 1.66
CA LEU A 135 -4.21 18.66 2.10
C LEU A 135 -3.61 18.42 3.49
N CYS A 136 -2.36 18.85 3.73
CA CYS A 136 -1.70 18.69 5.03
C CYS A 136 -2.46 19.40 6.16
N ILE A 137 -2.87 20.65 5.93
CA ILE A 137 -3.63 21.45 6.92
C ILE A 137 -4.89 20.71 7.34
N ARG A 138 -5.69 20.23 6.36
CA ARG A 138 -6.93 19.52 6.66
C ARG A 138 -6.67 18.22 7.42
N LEU A 139 -5.70 17.42 6.96
CA LEU A 139 -5.39 16.12 7.58
C LEU A 139 -4.88 16.25 9.02
N ASN A 140 -4.17 17.32 9.36
CA ASN A 140 -3.52 17.45 10.67
C ASN A 140 -4.46 17.33 11.86
N ASP A 141 -5.72 17.73 11.67
CA ASP A 141 -6.72 17.76 12.74
C ASP A 141 -7.65 16.53 12.70
N GLU A 142 -7.48 15.63 11.72
CA GLU A 142 -8.28 14.43 11.54
C GLU A 142 -7.81 13.29 12.45
N LYS A 143 -8.59 12.97 13.48
CA LYS A 143 -8.22 11.96 14.50
C LYS A 143 -8.13 10.54 13.97
N THR A 144 -8.85 10.24 12.89
CA THR A 144 -8.85 8.90 12.27
C THR A 144 -7.65 8.70 11.36
N VAL A 145 -6.97 9.77 10.94
CA VAL A 145 -5.82 9.70 10.04
C VAL A 145 -4.56 9.45 10.84
N LYS A 146 -3.91 8.30 10.60
CA LYS A 146 -2.64 7.95 11.24
C LYS A 146 -1.45 8.21 10.31
N TRP A 147 -1.60 7.91 9.02
CA TRP A 147 -0.52 8.00 8.04
C TRP A 147 -0.94 8.77 6.80
N MET A 148 0.02 9.46 6.18
CA MET A 148 -0.12 9.97 4.82
C MET A 148 1.09 9.59 3.96
N ASP A 149 0.82 9.23 2.71
CA ASP A 149 1.84 9.10 1.69
C ASP A 149 2.23 10.49 1.21
N VAL A 150 3.46 10.93 1.52
CA VAL A 150 3.95 12.27 1.15
C VAL A 150 4.36 12.30 -0.32
N VAL A 151 5.18 11.32 -0.72
CA VAL A 151 5.59 11.10 -2.10
C VAL A 151 5.33 9.65 -2.50
N ASN A 152 5.16 9.42 -3.80
CA ASN A 152 4.97 8.08 -4.35
C ASN A 152 5.67 7.91 -5.69
N GLU A 153 6.28 6.74 -5.92
CA GLU A 153 6.87 6.32 -7.21
C GLU A 153 7.88 7.31 -7.82
N THR A 154 8.90 7.63 -7.05
CA THR A 154 9.90 8.66 -7.38
C THR A 154 11.13 8.11 -8.13
N VAL A 155 11.40 6.80 -8.05
CA VAL A 155 12.63 6.15 -8.56
C VAL A 155 12.28 5.02 -9.54
N LEU A 156 13.05 4.89 -10.62
CA LEU A 156 12.98 3.78 -11.56
C LEU A 156 13.70 2.53 -11.00
N ARG A 157 13.40 1.35 -11.56
CA ARG A 157 13.96 0.07 -11.10
C ARG A 157 15.49 -0.01 -11.14
N ASN A 158 16.14 0.81 -11.97
CA ASN A 158 17.58 0.87 -12.12
C ASN A 158 18.28 1.84 -11.13
N GLY A 159 17.52 2.58 -10.31
CA GLY A 159 18.04 3.57 -9.36
C GLY A 159 18.02 5.02 -9.87
N ASP A 160 17.63 5.25 -11.13
CA ASP A 160 17.47 6.61 -11.65
C ASP A 160 16.19 7.25 -11.12
N TRP A 161 16.14 8.58 -11.06
CA TRP A 161 14.88 9.27 -10.80
C TRP A 161 13.85 8.98 -11.89
N PHE A 162 12.58 8.91 -11.49
CA PHE A 162 11.49 8.98 -12.45
C PHE A 162 11.64 10.27 -13.26
N LYS A 163 11.27 10.24 -14.55
CA LYS A 163 11.37 11.38 -15.45
C LYS A 163 10.00 11.75 -16.00
N GLU A 164 9.85 13.01 -16.32
CA GLU A 164 8.74 13.54 -17.11
C GLU A 164 8.69 12.84 -18.48
N LYS A 165 7.48 12.76 -19.04
CA LYS A 165 7.27 12.29 -20.42
C LYS A 165 6.37 13.30 -21.12
N PRO A 166 6.57 13.57 -22.42
CA PRO A 166 5.72 14.52 -23.14
C PRO A 166 4.23 14.14 -23.08
N GLY A 167 3.38 15.12 -22.77
CA GLY A 167 1.93 15.00 -22.73
C GLY A 167 1.34 14.29 -21.49
N ASP A 168 0.01 14.24 -21.40
CA ASP A 168 -0.71 13.79 -20.20
C ASP A 168 -1.19 12.31 -20.24
N SER A 169 -0.90 11.61 -21.34
CA SER A 169 -1.40 10.27 -21.64
C SER A 169 -0.55 9.13 -21.08
N ALA A 170 0.71 9.40 -20.70
CA ALA A 170 1.61 8.44 -20.12
C ALA A 170 1.55 8.42 -18.58
N TRP A 171 2.03 7.32 -17.98
CA TRP A 171 2.42 7.32 -16.58
C TRP A 171 3.74 8.07 -16.45
N GLU A 172 3.65 9.30 -15.97
CA GLU A 172 4.75 10.26 -15.90
C GLU A 172 4.67 11.12 -14.63
N ASN A 173 5.83 11.58 -14.18
CA ASN A 173 5.96 12.41 -12.99
C ASN A 173 6.27 13.85 -13.41
N PRO A 174 5.29 14.76 -13.43
CA PRO A 174 5.53 16.10 -13.93
C PRO A 174 6.46 16.91 -13.02
N TRP A 175 6.46 16.61 -11.71
CA TRP A 175 7.15 17.40 -10.68
C TRP A 175 8.68 17.43 -10.86
N THR A 176 9.24 16.51 -11.64
CA THR A 176 10.67 16.45 -11.97
C THR A 176 11.12 17.66 -12.78
N GLN A 177 10.21 18.32 -13.51
CA GLN A 177 10.50 19.53 -14.27
C GLN A 177 10.95 20.70 -13.39
N ILE A 178 10.56 20.71 -12.11
CA ILE A 178 11.01 21.72 -11.13
C ILE A 178 12.55 21.68 -10.99
N GLY A 179 13.15 20.51 -11.13
CA GLY A 179 14.60 20.31 -11.12
C GLY A 179 15.13 19.64 -9.86
N LEU A 180 16.46 19.57 -9.80
CA LEU A 180 17.23 19.05 -8.68
C LEU A 180 17.82 20.23 -7.89
N ASN A 181 18.05 20.04 -6.60
CA ASN A 181 18.88 20.94 -5.83
C ASN A 181 20.38 20.70 -6.11
N ASP A 182 21.26 21.46 -5.45
CA ASP A 182 22.71 21.38 -5.64
C ASP A 182 23.30 20.00 -5.29
N ASP A 183 22.65 19.26 -4.39
CA ASP A 183 23.05 17.90 -3.99
C ASP A 183 22.50 16.80 -4.92
N GLY A 184 21.73 17.15 -5.96
CA GLY A 184 21.19 16.21 -6.94
C GLY A 184 19.90 15.50 -6.52
N PHE A 185 19.18 16.02 -5.51
CA PHE A 185 17.88 15.51 -5.07
C PHE A 185 16.72 16.32 -5.67
N PRO A 186 15.60 15.69 -6.07
CA PRO A 186 14.46 16.38 -6.63
C PRO A 186 13.83 17.37 -5.65
N ILE A 187 13.75 18.64 -6.06
CA ILE A 187 13.23 19.74 -5.24
C ILE A 187 11.81 19.45 -4.76
N TYR A 188 10.98 18.84 -5.62
CA TYR A 188 9.59 18.51 -5.27
C TYR A 188 9.47 17.52 -4.09
N ILE A 189 10.41 16.58 -3.95
CA ILE A 189 10.40 15.61 -2.84
C ILE A 189 10.71 16.34 -1.54
N ILE A 190 11.80 17.11 -1.53
CA ILE A 190 12.21 17.92 -0.39
C ILE A 190 11.06 18.82 0.04
N ARG A 191 10.49 19.55 -0.92
CA ARG A 191 9.43 20.52 -0.67
C ARG A 191 8.15 19.90 -0.15
N ALA A 192 7.77 18.72 -0.65
CA ALA A 192 6.64 17.97 -0.10
C ALA A 192 6.88 17.62 1.38
N PHE A 193 8.06 17.10 1.74
CA PHE A 193 8.36 16.79 3.14
C PHE A 193 8.47 18.04 4.03
N GLU A 194 8.99 19.17 3.53
CA GLU A 194 8.96 20.45 4.27
C GLU A 194 7.53 20.88 4.61
N ILE A 195 6.62 20.84 3.62
CA ILE A 195 5.22 21.20 3.79
C ILE A 195 4.55 20.27 4.81
N ALA A 196 4.71 18.96 4.65
CA ALA A 196 4.10 17.99 5.56
C ALA A 196 4.65 18.10 6.99
N ASN A 197 5.95 18.35 7.16
CA ASN A 197 6.53 18.61 8.48
C ASN A 197 5.95 19.86 9.13
N LYS A 198 5.69 20.91 8.35
CA LYS A 198 5.16 22.19 8.85
C LYS A 198 3.67 22.12 9.17
N TYR A 199 2.87 21.51 8.29
CA TYR A 199 1.41 21.63 8.34
C TYR A 199 0.69 20.35 8.73
N ALA A 200 1.36 19.19 8.77
CA ALA A 200 0.80 17.93 9.27
C ALA A 200 1.67 17.27 10.38
N PRO A 201 2.10 18.02 11.42
CA PRO A 201 2.92 17.46 12.51
C PRO A 201 2.26 16.30 13.26
N ASN A 202 0.92 16.21 13.27
CA ASN A 202 0.19 15.13 13.96
C ASN A 202 0.09 13.83 13.14
N ILE A 203 0.43 13.86 11.85
CA ILE A 203 0.30 12.72 10.94
C ILE A 203 1.67 12.08 10.69
N LYS A 204 1.73 10.76 10.59
CA LYS A 204 2.96 10.04 10.23
C LYS A 204 3.24 10.17 8.74
N LEU A 205 4.46 10.58 8.40
CA LEU A 205 4.88 10.92 7.05
C LEU A 205 5.57 9.73 6.36
N VAL A 206 4.92 9.15 5.36
CA VAL A 206 5.36 7.92 4.69
C VAL A 206 5.90 8.20 3.29
N TYR A 207 7.06 7.63 2.98
CA TYR A 207 7.60 7.55 1.63
C TYR A 207 7.10 6.25 0.97
N ASN A 208 6.09 6.33 0.09
CA ASN A 208 5.52 5.14 -0.55
C ASN A 208 6.19 4.85 -1.90
N HIS A 209 6.38 3.59 -2.26
CA HIS A 209 7.03 3.25 -3.52
C HIS A 209 6.53 1.93 -4.13
N ASN A 210 6.39 1.95 -5.46
CA ASN A 210 6.11 0.76 -6.27
C ASN A 210 7.39 0.02 -6.64
N GLY A 211 7.27 -1.26 -6.95
CA GLY A 211 8.38 -2.10 -7.39
C GLY A 211 8.35 -3.44 -6.68
N GLY A 212 9.28 -4.31 -7.08
CA GLY A 212 9.60 -5.51 -6.32
C GLY A 212 10.73 -5.20 -5.33
N MET A 213 11.61 -6.17 -5.14
CA MET A 213 12.80 -6.03 -4.29
C MET A 213 14.05 -5.68 -5.11
N GLU A 214 13.89 -4.81 -6.12
CA GLU A 214 15.03 -4.31 -6.91
C GLU A 214 15.96 -3.47 -6.03
N LYS A 215 17.15 -4.01 -5.70
CA LYS A 215 18.08 -3.41 -4.74
C LYS A 215 18.47 -1.97 -5.07
N LYS A 216 18.86 -1.68 -6.32
CA LYS A 216 19.29 -0.33 -6.74
C LYS A 216 18.21 0.73 -6.52
N MET A 217 16.95 0.39 -6.76
CA MET A 217 15.83 1.29 -6.56
C MET A 217 15.63 1.58 -5.07
N TRP A 218 15.61 0.55 -4.23
CA TRP A 218 15.44 0.70 -2.79
C TRP A 218 16.65 1.38 -2.12
N GLU A 219 17.87 1.13 -2.59
CA GLU A 219 19.06 1.86 -2.17
C GLU A 219 18.92 3.36 -2.42
N LYS A 220 18.42 3.76 -3.59
CA LYS A 220 18.16 5.18 -3.87
C LYS A 220 17.04 5.77 -3.01
N VAL A 221 15.99 5.00 -2.73
CA VAL A 221 14.92 5.42 -1.79
C VAL A 221 15.47 5.60 -0.37
N MET A 222 16.26 4.65 0.14
CA MET A 222 16.89 4.73 1.46
C MET A 222 17.89 5.90 1.56
N GLU A 223 18.67 6.15 0.50
CA GLU A 223 19.56 7.32 0.38
C GLU A 223 18.76 8.63 0.47
N THR A 224 17.64 8.71 -0.26
CA THR A 224 16.77 9.89 -0.26
C THR A 224 16.14 10.14 1.10
N ILE A 225 15.66 9.10 1.78
CA ILE A 225 15.11 9.22 3.12
C ILE A 225 16.18 9.66 4.11
N SER A 226 17.38 9.09 4.03
CA SER A 226 18.51 9.49 4.88
C SER A 226 18.88 10.96 4.65
N TYR A 227 18.88 11.41 3.39
CA TYR A 227 19.11 12.81 3.03
C TYR A 227 18.07 13.74 3.65
N LEU A 228 16.77 13.44 3.51
CA LEU A 228 15.69 14.22 4.12
C LEU A 228 15.82 14.30 5.65
N LYS A 229 16.14 13.17 6.31
CA LYS A 229 16.35 13.14 7.77
C LYS A 229 17.57 13.95 8.20
N ASN A 230 18.65 13.94 7.42
CA ASN A 230 19.84 14.76 7.68
C ASN A 230 19.56 16.27 7.54
N MET A 231 18.58 16.66 6.71
CA MET A 231 18.07 18.03 6.64
C MET A 231 17.17 18.41 7.83
N GLY A 232 16.92 17.48 8.76
CA GLY A 232 16.03 17.69 9.90
C GLY A 232 14.54 17.46 9.59
N LEU A 233 14.20 16.90 8.42
CA LEU A 233 12.82 16.59 8.06
C LEU A 233 12.41 15.22 8.60
N ARG A 234 11.23 15.15 9.21
CA ARG A 234 10.63 13.88 9.65
C ARG A 234 10.23 13.05 8.44
N VAL A 235 10.72 11.81 8.43
CA VAL A 235 10.20 10.70 7.65
C VAL A 235 9.92 9.59 8.65
N ASP A 236 8.66 9.22 8.79
CA ASP A 236 8.19 8.28 9.82
C ASP A 236 8.06 6.86 9.29
N GLY A 237 7.98 6.65 7.98
CA GLY A 237 7.75 5.31 7.43
C GLY A 237 8.16 5.11 5.98
N ILE A 238 8.37 3.84 5.64
CA ILE A 238 8.52 3.36 4.26
C ILE A 238 7.29 2.55 3.86
N GLY A 239 6.71 2.89 2.71
CA GLY A 239 5.65 2.14 2.08
C GLY A 239 6.15 1.33 0.88
N TRP A 240 5.89 0.03 0.87
CA TRP A 240 6.03 -0.84 -0.30
C TRP A 240 4.64 -1.24 -0.81
N GLN A 241 4.32 -0.84 -2.05
CA GLN A 241 3.03 -1.15 -2.67
C GLN A 241 2.75 -2.65 -2.78
N ALA A 242 3.77 -3.49 -3.01
CA ALA A 242 3.59 -4.93 -3.15
C ALA A 242 2.54 -5.31 -4.21
N HIS A 243 2.53 -4.63 -5.36
CA HIS A 243 1.85 -5.10 -6.55
C HIS A 243 2.60 -6.30 -7.14
N ILE A 244 2.32 -7.48 -6.61
CA ILE A 244 3.05 -8.70 -6.91
C ILE A 244 2.70 -9.18 -8.32
N ARG A 245 3.72 -9.63 -9.04
CA ARG A 245 3.59 -10.17 -10.40
C ARG A 245 4.24 -11.54 -10.42
N ASP A 246 3.79 -12.40 -11.32
CA ASP A 246 4.56 -13.59 -11.61
C ASP A 246 5.71 -13.27 -12.57
N LYS A 247 6.93 -13.18 -12.03
CA LYS A 247 8.14 -13.07 -12.86
C LYS A 247 8.86 -14.42 -13.04
N ASN A 248 8.60 -15.41 -12.18
CA ASN A 248 9.45 -16.62 -12.02
C ASN A 248 8.71 -17.85 -11.43
N GLY A 249 7.40 -17.95 -11.60
CA GLY A 249 6.55 -18.96 -10.96
C GLY A 249 6.10 -18.59 -9.53
N VAL A 250 6.58 -17.51 -8.93
CA VAL A 250 6.09 -16.94 -7.65
C VAL A 250 6.32 -15.42 -7.64
N GLY A 251 5.64 -14.73 -6.73
CA GLY A 251 5.73 -13.28 -6.56
C GLY A 251 7.08 -12.74 -6.11
N LEU A 252 7.74 -13.45 -5.19
CA LEU A 252 9.06 -13.13 -4.64
C LEU A 252 9.86 -14.42 -4.49
N VAL A 253 11.11 -14.43 -4.92
CA VAL A 253 12.05 -15.54 -4.67
C VAL A 253 12.76 -15.36 -3.32
N LYS A 254 13.61 -16.32 -2.93
CA LYS A 254 14.33 -16.29 -1.65
C LYS A 254 15.15 -15.01 -1.46
N ASP A 255 15.89 -14.58 -2.48
CA ASP A 255 16.72 -13.37 -2.38
C ASP A 255 15.87 -12.10 -2.22
N ASP A 256 14.70 -12.05 -2.86
CA ASP A 256 13.75 -10.95 -2.69
C ASP A 256 13.23 -10.92 -1.25
N LEU A 257 12.86 -12.07 -0.67
CA LEU A 257 12.36 -12.15 0.71
C LEU A 257 13.45 -11.83 1.74
N ASN A 258 14.70 -12.22 1.49
CA ASN A 258 15.83 -11.81 2.30
C ASN A 258 16.00 -10.28 2.25
N TYR A 259 15.88 -9.68 1.07
CA TYR A 259 16.00 -8.23 0.92
C TYR A 259 14.81 -7.48 1.53
N LEU A 260 13.59 -8.02 1.43
CA LEU A 260 12.41 -7.49 2.13
C LEU A 260 12.64 -7.48 3.64
N SER A 261 13.14 -8.59 4.22
CA SER A 261 13.48 -8.64 5.63
C SER A 261 14.52 -7.58 6.01
N TYR A 262 15.58 -7.44 5.21
CA TYR A 262 16.60 -6.41 5.40
C TYR A 262 16.02 -4.99 5.35
N LEU A 263 15.14 -4.71 4.39
CA LEU A 263 14.50 -3.39 4.25
C LEU A 263 13.64 -3.06 5.48
N ILE A 264 12.90 -4.04 6.02
CA ILE A 264 12.13 -3.87 7.26
C ILE A 264 13.07 -3.57 8.44
N ASP A 265 14.14 -4.36 8.60
CA ASP A 265 15.11 -4.16 9.68
C ASP A 265 15.82 -2.79 9.59
N TRP A 266 16.20 -2.37 8.39
CA TRP A 266 16.76 -1.04 8.15
C TRP A 266 15.75 0.05 8.51
N THR A 267 14.48 -0.12 8.15
CA THR A 267 13.40 0.83 8.46
C THR A 267 13.23 0.99 9.96
N HIS A 268 13.11 -0.12 10.70
CA HIS A 268 12.96 -0.10 12.17
C HIS A 268 14.19 0.47 12.87
N THR A 269 15.41 0.13 12.41
CA THR A 269 16.67 0.66 12.97
C THR A 269 16.77 2.19 12.81
N ASN A 270 16.14 2.75 11.77
CA ASN A 270 16.08 4.19 11.53
C ASN A 270 14.86 4.86 12.21
N SER A 271 14.25 4.20 13.20
CA SER A 271 13.09 4.68 13.96
C SER A 271 11.90 5.03 13.05
N MET A 272 11.66 4.20 12.04
CA MET A 272 10.55 4.33 11.09
C MET A 272 9.67 3.09 11.10
N GLU A 273 8.46 3.25 10.61
CA GLU A 273 7.44 2.21 10.44
C GLU A 273 7.52 1.60 9.03
N PHE A 274 7.31 0.28 8.91
CA PHE A 274 7.29 -0.38 7.61
C PHE A 274 5.88 -0.74 7.18
N HIS A 275 5.51 -0.43 5.95
CA HIS A 275 4.17 -0.66 5.46
C HIS A 275 4.18 -1.48 4.16
N VAL A 276 3.44 -2.58 4.13
CA VAL A 276 2.90 -3.14 2.88
C VAL A 276 1.60 -2.41 2.59
N THR A 277 1.54 -1.70 1.47
CA THR A 277 0.58 -0.60 1.28
C THR A 277 -0.50 -0.91 0.27
N GLU A 278 -0.24 -1.75 -0.73
CA GLU A 278 -1.17 -1.95 -1.85
C GLU A 278 -1.17 -3.42 -2.37
N LEU A 279 -1.07 -4.40 -1.46
CA LEU A 279 -0.89 -5.81 -1.82
C LEU A 279 -2.04 -6.29 -2.73
N ASN A 280 -1.67 -6.74 -3.91
CA ASN A 280 -2.52 -7.45 -4.85
C ASN A 280 -1.66 -8.36 -5.74
N TYR A 281 -2.28 -9.20 -6.57
CA TYR A 281 -1.57 -10.10 -7.47
C TYR A 281 -1.98 -9.87 -8.92
N TRP A 282 -1.03 -9.43 -9.74
CA TRP A 282 -1.22 -9.08 -11.13
C TRP A 282 -1.01 -10.29 -12.03
N LEU A 283 -2.01 -10.56 -12.87
CA LEU A 283 -1.92 -11.54 -13.94
C LEU A 283 -1.86 -10.84 -15.29
N ASP A 284 -1.07 -11.42 -16.17
CA ASP A 284 -1.16 -11.16 -17.61
C ASP A 284 -2.34 -11.97 -18.19
N ASN A 285 -2.11 -12.91 -19.10
CA ASN A 285 -3.18 -13.62 -19.80
C ASN A 285 -3.69 -14.90 -19.12
N GLU A 286 -3.27 -15.16 -17.88
CA GLU A 286 -3.59 -16.39 -17.16
C GLU A 286 -5.02 -16.43 -16.62
N ASN A 287 -5.57 -17.64 -16.48
CA ASN A 287 -6.88 -17.84 -15.87
C ASN A 287 -6.80 -17.68 -14.34
N PRO A 288 -7.50 -16.67 -13.74
CA PRO A 288 -7.54 -16.45 -12.30
C PRO A 288 -7.97 -17.66 -11.47
N LYS A 289 -8.79 -18.54 -12.06
CA LYS A 289 -9.35 -19.72 -11.39
C LYS A 289 -8.45 -20.94 -11.46
N SER A 290 -7.36 -20.92 -12.22
CA SER A 290 -6.47 -22.07 -12.32
C SER A 290 -5.81 -22.39 -10.99
N LEU A 291 -5.61 -23.69 -10.69
CA LEU A 291 -4.98 -24.13 -9.45
C LEU A 291 -3.56 -23.59 -9.30
N SER A 292 -2.81 -23.50 -10.40
CA SER A 292 -1.45 -22.92 -10.41
C SER A 292 -1.47 -21.46 -9.95
N VAL A 293 -2.31 -20.62 -10.55
CA VAL A 293 -2.43 -19.20 -10.16
C VAL A 293 -2.83 -19.05 -8.69
N GLN A 294 -3.83 -19.81 -8.24
CA GLN A 294 -4.27 -19.74 -6.84
C GLN A 294 -3.15 -20.15 -5.87
N LYS A 295 -2.39 -21.20 -6.20
CA LYS A 295 -1.25 -21.66 -5.39
C LYS A 295 -0.15 -20.59 -5.33
N ARG A 296 0.21 -19.98 -6.45
CA ARG A 296 1.20 -18.90 -6.52
C ARG A 296 0.77 -17.66 -5.74
N GLN A 297 -0.51 -17.29 -5.82
CA GLN A 297 -1.06 -16.18 -5.03
C GLN A 297 -0.93 -16.48 -3.53
N VAL A 298 -1.34 -17.68 -3.09
CA VAL A 298 -1.26 -18.12 -1.68
C VAL A 298 0.18 -18.06 -1.17
N ILE A 299 1.13 -18.61 -1.91
CA ILE A 299 2.55 -18.63 -1.52
C ILE A 299 3.08 -17.19 -1.41
N SER A 300 2.77 -16.34 -2.38
CA SER A 300 3.26 -14.97 -2.42
C SER A 300 2.73 -14.15 -1.24
N TYR A 301 1.43 -14.27 -0.93
CA TYR A 301 0.83 -13.55 0.20
C TYR A 301 1.34 -14.08 1.53
N ASN A 302 1.40 -15.40 1.73
CA ASN A 302 1.90 -16.00 2.96
C ASN A 302 3.33 -15.60 3.25
N ASN A 303 4.21 -15.59 2.26
CA ASN A 303 5.61 -15.24 2.48
C ASN A 303 5.74 -13.79 2.97
N ILE A 304 4.98 -12.85 2.38
CA ILE A 304 4.96 -11.45 2.83
C ILE A 304 4.41 -11.37 4.27
N VAL A 305 3.26 -11.99 4.54
CA VAL A 305 2.62 -12.00 5.86
C VAL A 305 3.54 -12.58 6.92
N ASN A 306 4.16 -13.74 6.65
CA ASN A 306 5.04 -14.41 7.59
C ASN A 306 6.31 -13.60 7.85
N THR A 307 6.82 -12.88 6.83
CA THR A 307 7.89 -11.91 7.03
C THR A 307 7.44 -10.79 7.98
N LEU A 308 6.25 -10.19 7.79
CA LEU A 308 5.73 -9.16 8.70
C LEU A 308 5.52 -9.70 10.13
N ILE A 309 4.96 -10.90 10.28
CA ILE A 309 4.77 -11.55 11.59
C ILE A 309 6.13 -11.72 12.29
N SER A 310 7.18 -12.12 11.56
CA SER A 310 8.52 -12.26 12.16
C SER A 310 9.14 -10.94 12.62
N LYS A 311 8.61 -9.80 12.17
CA LYS A 311 9.07 -8.44 12.50
C LYS A 311 8.12 -7.68 13.43
N LYS A 312 6.98 -8.28 13.82
CA LYS A 312 5.94 -7.61 14.61
C LYS A 312 6.43 -7.05 15.96
N ASN A 313 7.48 -7.65 16.54
CA ASN A 313 8.04 -7.22 17.82
C ASN A 313 9.23 -6.24 17.67
N ASN A 314 9.66 -5.94 16.44
CA ASN A 314 10.81 -5.05 16.17
C ASN A 314 10.38 -3.60 15.92
N GLY A 315 9.12 -3.38 15.56
CA GLY A 315 8.57 -2.07 15.22
C GLY A 315 7.25 -2.22 14.47
N VAL A 316 6.62 -1.08 14.12
CA VAL A 316 5.33 -1.09 13.44
C VAL A 316 5.45 -1.72 12.06
N VAL A 317 4.52 -2.62 11.76
CA VAL A 317 4.29 -3.19 10.44
C VAL A 317 2.82 -3.10 10.05
N THR A 318 2.54 -2.77 8.79
CA THR A 318 1.16 -2.77 8.27
C THR A 318 1.03 -3.64 7.03
N LEU A 319 -0.13 -4.27 6.84
CA LEU A 319 -0.51 -5.00 5.64
C LEU A 319 -1.84 -4.48 5.10
N ASN A 320 -1.81 -3.78 3.96
CA ASN A 320 -3.02 -3.31 3.29
C ASN A 320 -3.19 -3.98 1.91
N PHE A 321 -4.40 -4.48 1.66
CA PHE A 321 -4.78 -5.05 0.36
C PHE A 321 -5.38 -3.97 -0.56
N TRP A 322 -4.91 -3.90 -1.81
CA TRP A 322 -5.41 -2.91 -2.78
C TRP A 322 -6.67 -3.37 -3.53
N GLY A 323 -7.78 -3.31 -2.81
CA GLY A 323 -9.10 -3.77 -3.21
C GLY A 323 -9.48 -5.08 -2.50
N LEU A 324 -10.78 -5.32 -2.32
CA LEU A 324 -11.30 -6.56 -1.71
C LEU A 324 -11.43 -7.71 -2.72
N PHE A 325 -11.89 -7.39 -3.93
CA PHE A 325 -12.28 -8.36 -4.94
C PHE A 325 -11.27 -8.47 -6.08
N ASP A 326 -11.19 -9.65 -6.66
CA ASP A 326 -10.61 -9.87 -7.99
C ASP A 326 -11.31 -8.93 -9.00
N ARG A 327 -10.54 -8.35 -9.93
CA ARG A 327 -11.05 -7.40 -10.93
C ARG A 327 -10.26 -7.46 -12.22
N LYS A 328 -10.80 -6.86 -13.27
CA LYS A 328 -10.02 -6.56 -14.48
C LYS A 328 -9.04 -5.43 -14.20
N GLY A 329 -7.85 -5.53 -14.78
CA GLY A 329 -6.91 -4.42 -14.74
C GLY A 329 -7.25 -3.35 -15.79
N PRO A 330 -6.56 -2.20 -15.74
CA PRO A 330 -6.93 -1.00 -16.49
C PRO A 330 -6.49 -1.01 -17.97
N GLY A 331 -5.77 -2.02 -18.43
CA GLY A 331 -5.24 -2.12 -19.79
C GLY A 331 -4.74 -3.52 -20.11
N ASP A 332 -3.80 -3.63 -21.06
CA ASP A 332 -3.27 -4.93 -21.50
C ASP A 332 -2.51 -5.66 -20.39
N PHE A 333 -1.78 -4.93 -19.54
CA PHE A 333 -1.15 -5.48 -18.35
C PHE A 333 -1.28 -4.56 -17.13
N PRO A 334 -1.75 -5.08 -15.97
CA PRO A 334 -2.29 -6.43 -15.78
C PRO A 334 -3.68 -6.58 -16.42
N LYS A 335 -4.01 -7.78 -16.93
CA LYS A 335 -5.36 -8.08 -17.44
C LYS A 335 -6.33 -8.41 -16.31
N ASN A 336 -5.84 -9.09 -15.27
CA ASN A 336 -6.59 -9.36 -14.05
C ASN A 336 -5.74 -8.99 -12.83
N ILE A 337 -6.38 -8.43 -11.81
CA ILE A 337 -5.79 -8.13 -10.52
C ILE A 337 -6.55 -8.94 -9.49
N LEU A 338 -5.83 -9.80 -8.77
CA LEU A 338 -6.41 -10.67 -7.77
C LEU A 338 -6.28 -10.07 -6.36
N SER A 339 -7.27 -10.36 -5.52
CA SER A 339 -7.30 -10.03 -4.10
C SER A 339 -7.78 -11.22 -3.26
N LEU A 340 -8.38 -10.96 -2.10
CA LEU A 340 -8.82 -11.92 -1.08
C LEU A 340 -10.15 -12.59 -1.41
N TYR A 341 -11.02 -11.89 -2.15
CA TYR A 341 -12.32 -12.38 -2.59
C TYR A 341 -12.36 -12.49 -4.12
N ASP A 342 -13.11 -13.45 -4.65
CA ASP A 342 -13.36 -13.50 -6.09
C ASP A 342 -14.32 -12.37 -6.54
N GLN A 343 -14.59 -12.27 -7.84
CA GLN A 343 -15.48 -11.25 -8.40
C GLN A 343 -16.92 -11.30 -7.86
N ASN A 344 -17.34 -12.45 -7.32
CA ASN A 344 -18.68 -12.65 -6.76
C ASN A 344 -18.71 -12.46 -5.23
N GLY A 345 -17.57 -12.09 -4.64
CA GLY A 345 -17.44 -11.91 -3.19
C GLY A 345 -17.22 -13.20 -2.41
N ASN A 346 -16.92 -14.32 -3.07
CA ASN A 346 -16.56 -15.54 -2.35
C ASN A 346 -15.12 -15.47 -1.82
N PRO A 347 -14.87 -15.87 -0.57
CA PRO A 347 -13.53 -15.91 0.00
C PRO A 347 -12.62 -16.90 -0.75
N LYS A 348 -11.40 -16.47 -1.07
CA LYS A 348 -10.42 -17.29 -1.81
C LYS A 348 -9.48 -18.03 -0.86
N GLN A 349 -8.74 -19.01 -1.40
CA GLN A 349 -7.72 -19.74 -0.66
C GLN A 349 -6.63 -18.83 -0.06
N SER A 350 -6.33 -17.70 -0.70
CA SER A 350 -5.40 -16.68 -0.19
C SER A 350 -5.88 -16.08 1.13
N LEU A 351 -7.19 -15.81 1.30
CA LEU A 351 -7.75 -15.32 2.56
C LEU A 351 -7.67 -16.37 3.66
N TYR A 352 -8.08 -17.61 3.39
CA TYR A 352 -8.00 -18.68 4.38
C TYR A 352 -6.56 -18.94 4.83
N SER A 353 -5.62 -18.89 3.89
CA SER A 353 -4.20 -19.08 4.17
C SER A 353 -3.61 -17.93 4.99
N LEU A 354 -3.94 -16.68 4.65
CA LEU A 354 -3.59 -15.50 5.45
C LEU A 354 -4.08 -15.64 6.90
N LYS A 355 -5.37 -15.96 7.09
CA LYS A 355 -5.96 -16.17 8.42
C LYS A 355 -5.23 -17.27 9.19
N LYS A 356 -4.87 -18.37 8.52
CA LYS A 356 -4.10 -19.46 9.14
C LYS A 356 -2.70 -19.01 9.56
N SER A 357 -1.99 -18.24 8.75
CA SER A 357 -0.69 -17.66 9.11
C SER A 357 -0.78 -16.78 10.35
N LEU A 358 -1.81 -15.94 10.45
CA LEU A 358 -2.03 -15.07 11.62
C LEU A 358 -2.38 -15.90 12.88
N ILE A 359 -3.28 -16.87 12.76
CA ILE A 359 -3.69 -17.75 13.89
C ILE A 359 -2.50 -18.55 14.44
N ASN A 360 -1.62 -19.01 13.56
CA ASN A 360 -0.48 -19.82 13.91
C ASN A 360 0.79 -18.99 14.16
N GLU A 361 0.70 -17.66 14.07
CA GLU A 361 1.85 -16.74 14.16
C GLU A 361 3.04 -17.21 13.31
N SER A 362 2.74 -17.64 12.08
CA SER A 362 3.71 -18.33 11.23
C SER A 362 4.80 -17.38 10.72
N THR A 363 6.05 -17.83 10.82
CA THR A 363 7.23 -17.11 10.31
C THR A 363 7.97 -17.88 9.21
N GLY A 364 7.60 -19.14 8.97
CA GLY A 364 8.24 -19.98 7.95
C GLY A 364 7.91 -19.55 6.52
N LEU A 365 8.94 -19.49 5.66
CA LEU A 365 8.78 -19.15 4.24
C LEU A 365 8.56 -20.40 3.39
N ILE A 366 7.73 -20.28 2.35
CA ILE A 366 7.37 -21.34 1.42
C ILE A 366 8.09 -21.09 0.10
N PHE A 367 8.86 -22.07 -0.37
CA PHE A 367 9.55 -22.05 -1.66
C PHE A 367 9.06 -23.22 -2.50
N GLU A 368 8.58 -22.96 -3.71
CA GLU A 368 8.40 -24.05 -4.67
C GLU A 368 9.78 -24.50 -5.18
N LYS A 369 10.02 -25.82 -5.15
CA LYS A 369 11.10 -26.40 -5.94
C LYS A 369 10.71 -26.20 -7.41
N ARG A 370 11.59 -25.51 -8.16
CA ARG A 370 11.46 -25.38 -9.60
C ARG A 370 11.42 -26.74 -10.29
#